data_AF-A0A835LC03-F1
#
_entry.id   AF-A0A835LC03-F1
#
_cell.length_a   1.000
_cell.length_b   1.000
_cell.length_c   1.000
_cell.angle_alpha   90.00
_cell.angle_beta   90.00
_cell.angle_gamma   90.00
#
_symmetry.space_group_name_H-M   'P 1'
#
loop_
_entity.id
_entity.type
_entity.pdbx_description
1 polymer ?
#
loop_
_entity_poly.entity_id
_entity_poly.type
_entity_poly.pdbx_seq_one_letter_code
_entity_poly.pdbx_strand_id
1 'polypeptide(L)'
;MQRELEDLTNELKEKANEVDYREDLYRDLMVVERNKNDELQEAHKALIDGFEHFMSHNRATIGIKRMGELDEKPFRDVCLQKLPKGELDVNSVQLCSLWQEQIKNSEWHPFKIRSADGNLH
;
A
#
# COMPACT_ATOMS: atom_id res chain seq x y z
N MET A 1 -49.61 14.92 27.47
CA MET A 1 -49.26 13.60 28.03
C MET A 1 -49.56 12.43 27.09
N GLN A 2 -50.81 11.98 26.88
CA GLN A 2 -51.06 10.81 26.00
C GLN A 2 -50.60 11.01 24.55
N ARG A 3 -50.88 12.18 23.97
CA ARG A 3 -50.47 12.52 22.60
C ARG A 3 -48.95 12.60 22.43
N GLU A 4 -48.25 13.21 23.38
CA GLU A 4 -46.77 13.29 23.39
C GLU A 4 -46.11 11.91 23.53
N LEU A 5 -46.70 11.01 24.32
CA LEU A 5 -46.21 9.63 24.43
C LEU A 5 -46.39 8.85 23.12
N GLU A 6 -47.49 9.09 22.41
CA GLU A 6 -47.80 8.48 21.12
C GLU A 6 -46.87 9.00 20.02
N ASP A 7 -46.61 10.31 20.00
CA ASP A 7 -45.65 10.96 19.10
C ASP A 7 -44.23 10.40 19.31
N LEU A 8 -43.77 10.31 20.57
CA LEU A 8 -42.45 9.77 20.90
C LEU A 8 -42.33 8.27 20.52
N THR A 9 -43.41 7.51 20.66
CA THR A 9 -43.44 6.09 20.27
C THR A 9 -43.33 5.95 18.75
N ASN A 10 -44.00 6.81 17.99
CA ASN A 10 -43.91 6.81 16.52
C ASN A 10 -42.50 7.21 16.06
N GLU A 11 -41.90 8.23 16.67
CA GLU A 11 -40.53 8.66 16.36
C GLU A 11 -39.50 7.55 16.66
N LEU A 12 -39.64 6.86 17.79
CA LEU A 12 -38.79 5.71 18.12
C LEU A 12 -38.92 4.59 17.08
N LYS A 13 -40.13 4.31 16.61
CA LYS A 13 -40.37 3.30 15.58
C LYS A 13 -39.78 3.70 14.23
N GLU A 14 -39.91 4.96 13.84
CA GLU A 14 -39.30 5.48 12.61
C GLU A 14 -37.77 5.39 12.66
N LYS A 15 -37.17 5.77 13.79
CA LYS A 15 -35.73 5.67 14.01
C LYS A 15 -35.23 4.23 14.00
N ALA A 16 -35.98 3.29 14.59
CA ALA A 16 -35.65 1.87 14.53
C ALA A 16 -35.61 1.35 13.08
N ASN A 17 -36.64 1.68 12.28
CA ASN A 17 -36.67 1.31 10.86
C ASN A 17 -35.52 1.96 10.05
N GLU A 18 -35.16 3.21 10.37
CA GLU A 18 -34.03 3.91 9.73
C GLU A 18 -32.70 3.21 10.04
N VAL A 19 -32.52 2.74 11.29
CA VAL A 19 -31.33 1.98 11.69
C VAL A 19 -31.27 0.66 10.92
N ASP A 20 -32.36 -0.11 10.90
CA ASP A 20 -32.41 -1.39 10.17
C ASP A 20 -32.07 -1.20 8.69
N TYR A 21 -32.65 -0.18 8.04
CA TYR A 21 -32.36 0.14 6.65
C TYR A 21 -30.89 0.50 6.41
N ARG A 22 -30.29 1.29 7.31
CA ARG A 22 -28.87 1.65 7.22
C ARG A 22 -27.97 0.43 7.41
N GLU A 23 -28.32 -0.47 8.33
CA GLU A 23 -27.57 -1.71 8.55
C GLU A 23 -27.58 -2.61 7.31
N ASP A 24 -28.74 -2.75 6.66
CA ASP A 24 -28.86 -3.50 5.41
C ASP A 24 -28.03 -2.85 4.30
N LEU A 25 -28.10 -1.52 4.15
CA LEU A 25 -27.29 -0.79 3.17
C LEU A 25 -25.79 -0.96 3.42
N TYR A 26 -25.35 -0.90 4.68
CA TYR A 26 -23.94 -1.13 5.02
C TYR A 26 -23.48 -2.54 4.69
N ARG A 27 -24.34 -3.53 4.92
CA ARG A 27 -24.05 -4.92 4.57
C ARG A 27 -23.86 -5.08 3.06
N ASP A 28 -24.77 -4.51 2.27
CA ASP A 28 -24.68 -4.55 0.81
C ASP A 28 -23.42 -3.84 0.29
N LEU A 29 -23.13 -2.65 0.83
CA LEU A 29 -21.93 -1.90 0.44
C LEU A 29 -20.65 -2.66 0.79
N MET A 30 -20.60 -3.33 1.93
CA MET A 30 -19.45 -4.14 2.33
C MET A 30 -19.21 -5.32 1.38
N VAL A 31 -20.28 -5.95 0.88
CA VAL A 31 -20.16 -7.02 -0.13
C VAL A 31 -19.62 -6.45 -1.44
N VAL A 32 -20.14 -5.31 -1.90
CA VAL A 32 -19.68 -4.67 -3.14
C VAL A 32 -18.22 -4.24 -3.03
N GLU A 33 -17.83 -3.62 -1.91
CA GLU A 33 -16.46 -3.17 -1.67
C GLU A 33 -15.48 -4.34 -1.72
N ARG A 34 -15.77 -5.44 -1.01
CA ARG A 34 -14.94 -6.65 -1.03
C ARG A 34 -14.79 -7.22 -2.44
N ASN A 35 -15.90 -7.36 -3.16
CA ASN A 35 -15.87 -7.87 -4.53
C ASN A 35 -15.01 -6.98 -5.45
N LYS A 36 -15.12 -5.65 -5.32
CA LYS A 36 -14.34 -4.70 -6.13
C LYS A 36 -12.86 -4.74 -5.77
N ASN A 37 -12.54 -4.86 -4.48
CA ASN A 37 -11.17 -5.01 -4.03
C ASN A 37 -10.57 -6.33 -4.52
N ASP A 38 -11.32 -7.44 -4.50
CA ASP A 38 -10.86 -8.73 -5.01
C ASP A 38 -10.60 -8.67 -6.52
N GLU A 39 -11.51 -8.10 -7.31
CA GLU A 39 -11.31 -7.85 -8.76
C GLU A 39 -10.05 -7.03 -9.03
N LEU A 40 -9.81 -5.98 -8.24
CA LEU A 40 -8.64 -5.12 -8.37
C LEU A 40 -7.34 -5.88 -8.03
N GLN A 41 -7.36 -6.68 -6.97
CA GLN A 41 -6.22 -7.49 -6.56
C GLN A 41 -5.88 -8.56 -7.59
N GLU A 42 -6.89 -9.22 -8.17
CA GLU A 42 -6.71 -10.19 -9.25
C GLU A 42 -6.12 -9.54 -10.50
N ALA A 43 -6.66 -8.39 -10.92
CA ALA A 43 -6.14 -7.65 -12.07
C ALA A 43 -4.69 -7.19 -11.86
N HIS A 44 -4.36 -6.70 -10.66
CA HIS A 44 -3.01 -6.29 -10.30
C HIS A 44 -2.04 -7.47 -10.33
N LYS A 45 -2.42 -8.62 -9.78
CA LYS A 45 -1.61 -9.84 -9.81
C LYS A 45 -1.37 -10.32 -11.25
N ALA A 46 -2.42 -10.39 -12.07
CA ALA A 46 -2.31 -10.81 -13.46
C ALA A 46 -1.37 -9.89 -14.27
N LEU A 47 -1.40 -8.57 -13.99
CA LEU A 47 -0.51 -7.61 -14.62
C LEU A 47 0.95 -7.83 -14.23
N ILE A 48 1.23 -8.05 -12.94
CA ILE A 48 2.59 -8.37 -12.46
C ILE A 48 3.12 -9.65 -13.12
N ASP A 49 2.32 -10.72 -13.08
CA ASP A 49 2.69 -12.02 -13.66
C ASP A 49 2.96 -11.89 -15.17
N GLY A 50 2.12 -11.12 -15.88
CA GLY A 50 2.30 -10.84 -17.31
C GLY A 50 3.59 -10.07 -17.62
N PHE A 51 3.92 -9.07 -16.80
CA PHE A 51 5.16 -8.31 -16.95
C PHE A 51 6.40 -9.15 -16.62
N GLU A 52 6.34 -10.01 -15.61
CA GLU A 52 7.42 -10.96 -15.29
C GLU A 52 7.71 -11.91 -16.45
N HIS A 53 6.65 -12.47 -17.04
CA HIS A 53 6.78 -13.32 -18.21
C HIS A 53 7.39 -12.55 -19.40
N PHE A 54 6.98 -11.30 -19.62
CA PHE A 54 7.54 -10.45 -20.66
C PHE A 54 9.05 -10.21 -20.48
N MET A 55 9.53 -9.96 -19.25
CA MET A 55 10.96 -9.77 -18.96
C MET A 55 11.82 -10.99 -19.28
N SER A 56 11.29 -12.20 -19.11
CA SER A 56 12.03 -13.43 -19.43
C SER A 56 12.31 -13.59 -20.94
N HIS A 57 11.52 -12.94 -21.80
CA HIS A 57 11.68 -12.96 -23.26
C HIS A 57 12.57 -11.79 -23.70
N ASN A 58 13.87 -11.99 -23.50
CA ASN A 58 14.97 -11.03 -23.47
C ASN A 58 15.28 -10.23 -24.78
N ARG A 59 14.26 -9.71 -25.49
CA ARG A 59 14.42 -8.83 -26.67
C ARG A 59 13.40 -7.68 -26.74
N ALA A 60 13.03 -7.13 -25.59
CA ALA A 60 12.07 -6.04 -25.57
C ALA A 60 12.75 -4.67 -25.81
N THR A 61 12.23 -3.91 -26.77
CA THR A 61 12.56 -2.48 -26.98
C THR A 61 12.05 -1.58 -25.83
N ILE A 62 11.24 -2.14 -24.93
CA ILE A 62 10.57 -1.46 -23.82
C ILE A 62 11.10 -2.05 -22.51
N GLY A 63 11.61 -1.17 -21.63
CA GLY A 63 12.02 -1.54 -20.28
C GLY A 63 10.85 -1.45 -19.28
N ILE A 64 10.81 -2.37 -18.33
CA ILE A 64 9.84 -2.35 -17.21
C ILE A 64 10.56 -1.78 -15.98
N LYS A 65 9.92 -0.83 -15.29
CA LYS A 65 10.41 -0.24 -14.03
C LYS A 65 9.44 -0.56 -12.91
N ARG A 66 9.91 -1.27 -11.87
CA ARG A 66 9.11 -1.50 -10.65
C ARG A 66 9.28 -0.31 -9.70
N MET A 67 8.17 0.20 -9.20
CA MET A 67 8.19 1.27 -8.22
C MET A 67 8.66 0.73 -6.87
N GLY A 68 9.63 1.42 -6.26
CA GLY A 68 10.19 1.05 -4.96
C GLY A 68 11.24 -0.06 -5.00
N GLU A 69 11.47 -0.72 -6.14
CA GLU A 69 12.58 -1.66 -6.31
C GLU A 69 13.91 -0.89 -6.41
N LEU A 70 14.91 -1.33 -5.63
CA LEU A 70 16.25 -0.75 -5.64
C LEU A 70 17.14 -1.44 -6.66
N ASP A 71 17.96 -0.64 -7.36
CA ASP A 71 19.08 -1.16 -8.14
C ASP A 71 20.20 -1.58 -7.18
N GLU A 72 20.69 -2.81 -7.31
CA GLU A 72 21.78 -3.35 -6.48
C GLU A 72 23.14 -2.74 -6.82
N LYS A 73 23.31 -2.24 -8.05
CA LYS A 73 24.62 -1.80 -8.56
C LYS A 73 25.23 -0.65 -7.73
N PRO A 74 24.51 0.42 -7.36
CA PRO A 74 25.04 1.45 -6.49
C PRO A 74 25.54 0.93 -5.14
N PHE A 75 24.86 -0.04 -4.54
CA PHE A 75 25.26 -0.64 -3.26
C PHE A 75 26.57 -1.41 -3.43
N ARG A 76 26.68 -2.19 -4.51
CA ARG A 76 27.92 -2.91 -4.85
C ARG A 76 29.08 -1.95 -5.10
N ASP A 77 28.85 -0.86 -5.82
CA ASP A 77 29.89 0.15 -6.13
C ASP A 77 30.41 0.84 -4.85
N VAL A 78 29.53 1.12 -3.88
CA VAL A 78 29.94 1.66 -2.57
C VAL A 78 30.71 0.62 -1.75
N CYS A 79 30.27 -0.64 -1.73
CA CYS A 79 30.99 -1.70 -1.02
C CYS A 79 32.37 -1.96 -1.64
N LEU A 80 32.52 -1.88 -2.97
CA LEU A 80 33.79 -2.01 -3.68
C LEU A 80 34.83 -0.97 -3.23
N GLN A 81 34.39 0.23 -2.84
CA GLN A 81 35.29 1.30 -2.38
C GLN A 81 35.75 1.11 -0.93
N LYS A 82 34.99 0.36 -0.12
CA LYS A 82 35.15 0.33 1.34
C LYS A 82 35.57 -1.03 1.91
N LEU A 83 35.31 -2.13 1.19
CA LEU A 83 35.45 -3.48 1.71
C LEU A 83 36.44 -4.33 0.89
N PRO A 84 37.12 -5.31 1.52
CA PRO A 84 37.88 -6.33 0.81
C PRO A 84 36.99 -7.16 -0.12
N LYS A 85 37.54 -7.66 -1.24
CA LYS A 85 36.78 -8.42 -2.25
C LYS A 85 36.02 -9.63 -1.71
N GLY A 86 36.55 -10.30 -0.67
CA GLY A 86 35.93 -11.49 -0.08
C GLY A 86 34.63 -11.19 0.68
N GLU A 87 34.39 -9.95 1.06
CA GLU A 87 33.21 -9.52 1.82
C GLU A 87 32.21 -8.73 0.96
N LEU A 88 32.54 -8.47 -0.29
CA LEU A 88 31.81 -7.56 -1.16
C LEU A 88 30.36 -8.00 -1.40
N ASP A 89 30.18 -9.20 -1.95
CA ASP A 89 28.89 -9.63 -2.47
C ASP A 89 27.85 -9.77 -1.35
N VAL A 90 28.26 -10.32 -0.20
CA VAL A 90 27.38 -10.47 0.96
C VAL A 90 26.96 -9.11 1.51
N ASN A 91 27.91 -8.19 1.70
CA ASN A 91 27.60 -6.87 2.26
C ASN A 91 26.75 -6.00 1.31
N SER A 92 26.99 -6.07 0.00
CA SER A 92 26.18 -5.31 -0.97
C SER A 92 24.73 -5.78 -0.99
N VAL A 93 24.51 -7.10 -0.97
CA VAL A 93 23.16 -7.68 -0.94
C VAL A 93 22.48 -7.35 0.39
N GLN A 94 23.19 -7.47 1.51
CA GLN A 94 22.64 -7.17 2.82
C GLN A 94 22.25 -5.70 2.96
N LEU A 95 23.08 -4.78 2.46
CA LEU A 95 22.79 -3.35 2.48
C LEU A 95 21.60 -2.98 1.56
N CYS A 96 21.56 -3.53 0.35
CA CYS A 96 20.44 -3.33 -0.58
C CYS A 96 19.13 -3.84 0.05
N SER A 97 19.14 -5.05 0.60
CA SER A 97 17.99 -5.67 1.26
C SER A 97 17.50 -4.84 2.45
N LEU A 98 18.42 -4.32 3.26
CA LEU A 98 18.07 -3.46 4.38
C LEU A 98 17.32 -2.21 3.90
N TRP A 99 17.81 -1.53 2.87
CA TRP A 99 17.13 -0.36 2.32
C TRP A 99 15.80 -0.72 1.65
N GLN A 100 15.72 -1.87 1.00
CA GLN A 100 14.50 -2.37 0.37
C GLN A 100 13.40 -2.57 1.42
N GLU A 101 13.72 -3.13 2.59
CA GLU A 101 12.77 -3.27 3.70
C GLU A 101 12.37 -1.93 4.32
N GLN A 102 13.31 -0.97 4.43
CA GLN A 102 12.98 0.37 4.90
C GLN A 102 12.03 1.10 3.95
N ILE A 103 12.20 0.98 2.63
CA ILE A 103 11.31 1.60 1.63
C ILE A 103 9.89 1.01 1.66
N LYS A 104 9.76 -0.28 1.98
CA LYS A 104 8.45 -0.94 2.14
C LYS A 104 7.70 -0.44 3.38
N ASN A 105 8.39 0.13 4.36
CA ASN A 105 7.79 0.65 5.58
C ASN A 105 7.24 2.07 5.35
N SER A 106 5.92 2.24 5.39
CA SER A 106 5.25 3.55 5.22
C SER A 106 5.65 4.59 6.27
N GLU A 107 6.03 4.14 7.46
CA GLU A 107 6.44 4.99 8.58
C GLU A 107 7.91 5.43 8.48
N TRP A 108 8.65 4.94 7.49
CA TRP A 108 10.03 5.31 7.30
C TRP A 108 10.15 6.64 6.53
N HIS A 109 10.71 7.64 7.21
CA HIS A 109 10.92 8.98 6.66
C HIS A 109 12.43 9.30 6.58
N PRO A 110 13.13 8.87 5.51
CA PRO A 110 14.58 9.03 5.38
C PRO A 110 15.03 10.48 5.20
N PHE A 111 14.09 11.41 5.03
CA PHE A 111 14.36 12.82 4.85
C PHE A 111 13.82 13.61 6.04
N LYS A 112 14.61 14.59 6.51
CA LYS A 112 14.14 15.58 7.48
C LYS A 112 13.26 16.59 6.74
N ILE A 113 11.98 16.63 7.07
CA ILE A 113 11.06 17.64 6.55
C ILE A 113 11.41 18.98 7.23
N ARG A 114 12.01 19.92 6.51
CA ARG A 114 12.16 21.29 7.04
C ARG A 114 11.02 22.14 6.49
N SER A 115 10.24 22.76 7.38
CA SER A 115 9.36 23.88 7.00
C SER A 115 10.22 25.04 6.48
N ALA A 116 9.72 25.79 5.51
CA ALA A 116 10.38 26.99 4.98
C ALA A 116 10.72 28.03 6.08
N ASP A 117 10.04 27.95 7.23
CA ASP A 117 10.16 28.86 8.36
C ASP A 117 11.02 28.30 9.51
N GLY A 118 11.67 27.15 9.33
CA GLY A 118 12.72 26.66 10.23
C GLY A 118 12.27 26.04 11.56
N ASN A 119 10.97 25.93 11.83
CA ASN A 119 10.45 25.21 12.99
C ASN A 119 9.78 23.89 12.58
N LEU A 120 10.21 22.81 13.21
CA LEU A 120 9.76 21.43 13.00
C LEU A 120 8.75 21.05 14.10
N HIS A 121 7.64 20.42 13.69
CA HIS A 121 6.82 19.56 14.55
C HIS A 121 7.25 18.11 14.36
#